data_AF-A0A6C0DU06-F1
#
_entry.id   AF-A0A6C0DU06-F1
#
_cell.length_a   1.000
_cell.length_b   1.000
_cell.length_c   1.000
_cell.angle_alpha   90.00
_cell.angle_beta   90.00
_cell.angle_gamma   90.00
#
_symmetry.space_group_name_H-M   'P 1'
#
loop_
_entity.id
_entity.type
_entity.pdbx_description
1 polymer ?
#
loop_
_entity_poly.entity_id
_entity_poly.type
_entity_poly.pdbx_seq_one_letter_code
_entity_poly.pdbx_strand_id
1 'polypeptide(L)'
;MANPDTTSAGPNVDSLMTGFPVAVLFFLITAVLFQFRDSFTSFNLVIWLTIPLLALVITSAVNVTSQYVNCKKTNVGKAILGALPSFVAVILGLGISSISFCRIPVTSVFAPLLIGKTVDVTKNKSTTTINSLKNSNSKECCVPKLTLESIENQYPLIAGISYGFYIMFSILFGTVIGTSLSSIC
;
A
#
# COMPACT_ATOMS: atom_id res chain seq x y z
N MET A 1 7.68 42.70 11.22
CA MET A 1 6.92 41.69 10.46
C MET A 1 7.91 40.61 10.07
N ALA A 2 7.89 39.46 10.74
CA ALA A 2 8.80 38.36 10.46
C ALA A 2 8.29 37.59 9.23
N ASN A 3 9.20 37.31 8.30
CA ASN A 3 8.94 36.58 7.08
C ASN A 3 8.55 35.12 7.42
N PRO A 4 7.34 34.63 7.07
CA PRO A 4 6.87 33.30 7.46
C PRO A 4 7.59 32.13 6.75
N ASP A 5 8.48 32.40 5.80
CA ASP A 5 9.08 31.38 4.93
C ASP A 5 10.43 30.80 5.39
N THR A 6 10.86 30.99 6.65
CA THR A 6 12.23 30.59 7.07
C THR A 6 12.38 29.61 8.24
N THR A 7 11.29 29.07 8.78
CA THR A 7 11.39 27.98 9.77
C THR A 7 10.84 26.68 9.22
N SER A 8 11.78 25.77 8.89
CA SER A 8 11.61 24.31 8.79
C SER A 8 10.67 23.77 7.70
N ALA A 9 10.90 24.14 6.43
CA ALA A 9 10.33 23.45 5.26
C ALA A 9 11.09 22.15 4.90
N GLY A 10 11.60 21.43 5.90
CA GLY A 10 12.08 20.05 5.74
C GLY A 10 10.97 19.08 6.14
N PRO A 11 11.02 17.80 5.72
CA PRO A 11 10.13 16.79 6.28
C PRO A 11 10.35 16.74 7.81
N ASN A 12 9.44 17.33 8.58
CA ASN A 12 9.49 17.26 10.03
C ASN A 12 9.37 15.79 10.42
N VAL A 13 10.31 15.29 11.22
CA VAL A 13 10.34 13.90 11.70
C VAL A 13 8.99 13.52 12.36
N ASP A 14 8.31 14.51 12.94
CA ASP A 14 6.97 14.41 13.52
C ASP A 14 5.88 13.97 12.52
N SER A 15 5.99 14.37 11.25
CA SER A 15 5.04 13.96 10.20
C SER A 15 5.21 12.48 9.82
N LEU A 16 6.45 11.98 9.82
CA LEU A 16 6.74 10.56 9.65
C LEU A 16 6.28 9.74 10.86
N MET A 17 6.47 10.25 12.08
CA MET A 17 6.01 9.56 13.30
C MET A 17 4.49 9.44 13.37
N THR A 18 3.76 10.41 12.83
CA THR A 18 2.28 10.37 12.75
C THR A 18 1.79 9.56 11.55
N GLY A 19 2.48 9.61 10.41
CA GLY A 19 2.12 8.88 9.20
C GLY A 19 2.40 7.38 9.25
N PHE A 20 3.46 6.95 9.94
CA PHE A 20 3.87 5.54 9.97
C PHE A 20 2.83 4.59 10.58
N PRO A 21 2.23 4.86 11.76
CA PRO A 21 1.16 4.03 12.30
C PRO A 21 -0.05 3.92 11.37
N VAL A 22 -0.40 5.02 10.71
CA VAL A 22 -1.50 5.04 9.72
C VAL A 22 -1.13 4.16 8.52
N ALA A 23 0.08 4.28 8.00
CA ALA A 23 0.53 3.47 6.88
C ALA A 23 0.55 1.96 7.20
N VAL A 24 0.99 1.58 8.41
CA VAL A 24 0.95 0.19 8.89
C VAL A 24 -0.49 -0.30 9.03
N LEU A 25 -1.40 0.53 9.55
CA LEU A 25 -2.82 0.19 9.63
C LEU A 25 -3.41 -0.11 8.24
N PHE A 26 -3.10 0.73 7.24
CA PHE A 26 -3.53 0.50 5.85
C PHE A 26 -2.92 -0.77 5.25
N PHE A 27 -1.66 -1.09 5.54
CA PHE A 27 -1.04 -2.34 5.14
C PHE A 27 -1.82 -3.55 5.68
N LEU A 28 -2.14 -3.54 6.98
CA LEU A 28 -2.89 -4.61 7.63
C LEU A 28 -4.32 -4.74 7.10
N ILE A 29 -5.04 -3.62 6.94
CA ILE A 29 -6.39 -3.60 6.37
C ILE A 29 -6.37 -4.20 4.96
N THR A 30 -5.39 -3.85 4.15
CA THR A 30 -5.26 -4.38 2.78
C THR A 30 -4.98 -5.88 2.80
N ALA A 31 -4.08 -6.36 3.65
CA ALA A 31 -3.81 -7.79 3.78
C ALA A 31 -5.06 -8.58 4.21
N VAL A 32 -5.80 -8.05 5.19
CA VAL A 32 -7.07 -8.66 5.66
C VAL A 32 -8.13 -8.66 4.56
N LEU A 33 -8.31 -7.56 3.82
CA LEU A 33 -9.27 -7.51 2.71
C LEU A 33 -8.99 -8.60 1.67
N PHE A 34 -7.72 -8.79 1.30
CA PHE A 34 -7.34 -9.84 0.36
C PHE A 34 -7.48 -11.24 0.92
N GLN A 35 -7.37 -11.44 2.24
CA GLN A 35 -7.70 -12.73 2.87
C GLN A 35 -9.17 -13.12 2.67
N PHE A 36 -10.07 -12.14 2.60
CA PHE A 36 -11.51 -12.33 2.37
C PHE A 36 -11.95 -12.04 0.93
N ARG A 37 -11.01 -12.05 -0.04
CA ARG A 37 -11.27 -11.71 -1.45
C ARG A 37 -12.49 -12.43 -2.03
N ASP A 38 -12.59 -13.74 -1.80
CA ASP A 38 -13.64 -14.58 -2.39
C ASP A 38 -15.02 -14.38 -1.74
N SER A 39 -15.09 -13.68 -0.61
CA SER A 39 -16.36 -13.34 0.05
C SER A 39 -17.09 -12.16 -0.63
N PHE A 40 -16.43 -11.44 -1.55
CA PHE A 40 -16.99 -10.24 -2.18
C PHE A 40 -17.09 -10.41 -3.70
N THR A 41 -18.32 -10.40 -4.24
CA THR A 41 -18.58 -10.47 -5.70
C THR A 41 -17.90 -9.34 -6.48
N SER A 42 -17.77 -8.16 -5.88
CA SER A 42 -17.20 -6.96 -6.51
C SER A 42 -15.93 -6.47 -5.78
N PHE A 43 -15.05 -7.39 -5.41
CA PHE A 43 -13.85 -7.11 -4.61
C PHE A 43 -12.99 -5.95 -5.13
N ASN A 44 -12.78 -5.87 -6.45
CA ASN A 44 -12.01 -4.77 -7.04
C ASN A 44 -12.67 -3.41 -6.77
N LEU A 45 -13.99 -3.31 -6.92
CA LEU A 45 -14.72 -2.07 -6.63
C LEU A 45 -14.61 -1.72 -5.14
N VAL A 46 -14.73 -2.72 -4.26
CA VAL A 46 -14.58 -2.55 -2.81
C VAL A 46 -13.21 -1.95 -2.49
N ILE A 47 -12.11 -2.46 -3.05
CA ILE A 47 -10.77 -1.90 -2.82
C ILE A 47 -10.68 -0.47 -3.35
N TRP A 48 -11.07 -0.25 -4.61
CA TRP A 48 -10.90 1.04 -5.29
C TRP A 48 -11.72 2.16 -4.68
N LEU A 49 -12.82 1.85 -3.99
CA LEU A 49 -13.65 2.83 -3.31
C LEU A 49 -13.31 2.94 -1.82
N THR A 50 -13.18 1.81 -1.12
CA THR A 50 -13.02 1.80 0.34
C THR A 50 -11.65 2.31 0.75
N ILE A 51 -10.57 1.88 0.10
CA ILE A 51 -9.22 2.23 0.53
C ILE A 51 -8.95 3.74 0.39
N PRO A 52 -9.23 4.41 -0.75
CA PRO A 52 -9.04 5.86 -0.85
C PRO A 52 -9.94 6.64 0.11
N LEU A 53 -11.21 6.24 0.24
CA LEU A 53 -12.17 6.95 1.09
C LEU A 53 -11.77 6.82 2.57
N LEU A 54 -11.35 5.64 2.99
CA LEU A 54 -10.82 5.41 4.34
C LEU A 54 -9.54 6.24 4.57
N ALA A 55 -8.65 6.35 3.57
CA ALA A 55 -7.43 7.15 3.67
C ALA A 55 -7.75 8.62 3.89
N LEU A 56 -8.74 9.16 3.16
CA LEU A 56 -9.19 10.53 3.35
C LEU A 56 -9.71 10.76 4.77
N VAL A 57 -10.55 9.86 5.29
CA VAL A 57 -11.17 9.98 6.62
C VAL A 57 -10.12 9.88 7.73
N ILE A 58 -9.27 8.84 7.70
CA ILE A 58 -8.28 8.60 8.75
C ILE A 58 -7.22 9.70 8.76
N THR A 59 -6.69 10.09 7.59
CA THR A 59 -5.69 11.17 7.53
C THR A 59 -6.29 12.51 7.94
N SER A 60 -7.56 12.79 7.61
CA SER A 60 -8.25 13.99 8.10
C SER A 60 -8.35 14.01 9.62
N ALA A 61 -8.72 12.88 10.25
CA ALA A 61 -8.76 12.76 11.70
C ALA A 61 -7.38 12.97 12.36
N VAL A 62 -6.31 12.42 11.75
CA VAL A 62 -4.94 12.65 12.21
C VAL A 62 -4.56 14.13 12.10
N ASN A 63 -4.90 14.79 10.99
CA ASN A 63 -4.66 16.22 10.79
C ASN A 63 -5.42 17.09 11.80
N VAL A 64 -6.68 16.78 12.10
CA VAL A 64 -7.46 17.49 13.14
C VAL A 64 -6.79 17.32 14.51
N THR A 65 -6.36 16.11 14.84
CA THR A 65 -5.69 15.81 16.11
C THR A 65 -4.36 16.59 16.21
N SER A 66 -3.57 16.59 15.14
CA SER A 66 -2.33 17.35 15.06
C SER A 66 -2.54 18.86 15.22
N GLN A 67 -3.56 19.44 14.57
CA GLN A 67 -3.93 20.85 14.75
C GLN A 67 -4.35 21.17 16.18
N TYR A 68 -5.13 20.29 16.81
CA TYR A 68 -5.56 20.49 18.19
C TYR A 68 -4.37 20.50 19.16
N VAL A 69 -3.45 19.54 19.01
CA VAL A 69 -2.26 19.43 19.87
C VAL A 69 -1.32 20.63 19.68
N ASN A 70 -1.09 21.05 18.44
CA ASN A 70 -0.10 22.10 18.13
C ASN A 70 -0.66 23.53 18.22
N CYS A 71 -1.87 23.78 17.71
CA CYS A 71 -2.45 25.12 17.60
C CYS A 71 -3.52 25.42 18.67
N LYS A 72 -3.97 24.42 19.47
CA LYS A 72 -5.13 24.50 20.39
C LYS A 72 -6.43 24.98 19.73
N LYS A 73 -6.50 24.94 18.40
CA LYS A 73 -7.65 25.31 17.57
C LYS A 73 -7.77 24.29 16.44
N THR A 74 -9.00 24.00 16.05
CA THR A 74 -9.28 23.03 14.98
C THR A 74 -9.96 23.72 13.81
N ASN A 75 -9.40 23.58 12.61
CA ASN A 75 -10.06 23.96 11.37
C ASN A 75 -10.23 22.72 10.49
N VAL A 76 -11.45 22.16 10.52
CA VAL A 76 -11.79 20.93 9.78
C VAL A 76 -11.54 21.08 8.28
N GLY A 77 -11.77 22.26 7.70
CA GLY A 77 -11.53 22.52 6.28
C GLY A 77 -10.05 22.39 5.92
N LYS A 78 -9.15 22.98 6.70
CA LYS A 78 -7.69 22.82 6.53
C LYS A 78 -7.25 21.36 6.74
N ALA A 79 -7.86 20.65 7.69
CA ALA A 79 -7.51 19.26 7.98
C ALA A 79 -7.88 18.30 6.82
N ILE A 80 -9.06 18.50 6.21
CA ILE A 80 -9.48 17.77 5.00
C ILE A 80 -8.58 18.13 3.82
N LEU A 81 -8.25 19.42 3.64
CA LEU A 81 -7.34 19.86 2.59
C LEU A 81 -5.96 19.19 2.73
N GLY A 82 -5.45 19.05 3.96
CA GLY A 82 -4.23 18.30 4.24
C GLY A 82 -4.36 16.78 4.05
N ALA A 83 -5.57 16.21 4.01
CA ALA A 83 -5.75 14.79 3.74
C ALA A 83 -5.80 14.47 2.23
N LEU A 84 -6.04 15.48 1.40
CA LEU A 84 -6.18 15.33 -0.05
C LEU A 84 -4.93 14.75 -0.74
N PRO A 85 -3.69 15.12 -0.39
CA PRO A 85 -2.50 14.50 -0.96
C PRO A 85 -2.43 12.98 -0.69
N SER A 86 -2.86 12.54 0.49
CA SER A 86 -2.93 11.11 0.82
C SER A 86 -3.98 10.38 -0.01
N PHE A 87 -5.16 10.97 -0.18
CA PHE A 87 -6.20 10.42 -1.05
C PHE A 87 -5.69 10.20 -2.49
N VAL A 88 -5.08 11.22 -3.08
CA VAL A 88 -4.54 11.15 -4.45
C VAL A 88 -3.39 10.14 -4.53
N ALA A 89 -2.45 10.17 -3.58
CA ALA A 89 -1.33 9.25 -3.55
C ALA A 89 -1.78 7.79 -3.43
N VAL A 90 -2.84 7.51 -2.64
CA VAL A 90 -3.40 6.17 -2.49
C VAL A 90 -4.06 5.67 -3.77
N ILE A 91 -4.79 6.53 -4.50
CA ILE A 91 -5.33 6.17 -5.82
C ILE A 91 -4.21 5.80 -6.79
N LEU A 92 -3.13 6.58 -6.81
CA LEU A 92 -1.96 6.29 -7.65
C LEU A 92 -1.27 4.98 -7.21
N GLY A 93 -1.12 4.76 -5.90
CA GLY A 93 -0.54 3.53 -5.35
C GLY A 93 -1.37 2.29 -5.70
N LEU A 94 -2.70 2.39 -5.60
CA LEU A 94 -3.62 1.35 -6.06
C LEU A 94 -3.47 1.09 -7.56
N GLY A 95 -3.41 2.15 -8.38
CA GLY A 95 -3.15 2.04 -9.81
C GLY A 95 -1.85 1.31 -10.13
N ILE A 96 -0.74 1.69 -9.49
CA ILE A 96 0.57 1.05 -9.67
C ILE A 96 0.50 -0.43 -9.24
N SER A 97 -0.11 -0.70 -8.08
CA SER A 97 -0.26 -2.07 -7.58
C SER A 97 -1.16 -2.94 -8.45
N SER A 98 -2.06 -2.36 -9.25
CA SER A 98 -2.89 -3.14 -10.17
C SER A 98 -2.12 -3.73 -11.36
N ILE A 99 -0.91 -3.22 -11.62
CA ILE A 99 -0.07 -3.70 -12.71
C ILE A 99 0.80 -4.85 -12.18
N SER A 100 0.60 -6.05 -12.74
CA SER A 100 1.35 -7.27 -12.35
C SER A 100 2.87 -7.08 -12.42
N PHE A 101 3.39 -6.30 -13.37
CA PHE A 101 4.82 -5.99 -13.47
C PHE A 101 5.38 -5.26 -12.25
N CYS A 102 4.64 -4.29 -11.71
CA CYS A 102 5.06 -3.55 -10.53
C CYS A 102 5.02 -4.41 -9.27
N ARG A 103 4.13 -5.41 -9.19
CA ARG A 103 4.03 -6.27 -8.01
C ARG A 103 5.17 -7.27 -7.85
N ILE A 104 5.84 -7.65 -8.93
CA ILE A 104 6.87 -8.71 -8.95
C ILE A 104 7.99 -8.53 -7.92
N PRO A 105 8.61 -7.34 -7.75
CA PRO A 105 9.70 -7.17 -6.79
C PRO A 105 9.24 -7.36 -5.34
N VAL A 106 7.98 -7.05 -5.04
CA VAL A 106 7.41 -7.25 -3.70
C VAL A 106 7.06 -8.73 -3.53
N THR A 107 6.36 -9.32 -4.50
CA THR A 107 5.92 -10.71 -4.40
C THR A 107 7.08 -11.71 -4.44
N SER A 108 8.21 -11.40 -5.08
CA SER A 108 9.41 -12.26 -5.04
C SER A 108 10.03 -12.37 -3.65
N VAL A 109 9.89 -11.34 -2.81
CA VAL A 109 10.38 -11.35 -1.42
C VAL A 109 9.41 -12.11 -0.51
N PHE A 110 8.10 -11.91 -0.69
CA PHE A 110 7.08 -12.45 0.23
C PHE A 110 6.51 -13.81 -0.16
N ALA A 111 6.53 -14.20 -1.44
CA ALA A 111 5.99 -15.49 -1.87
C ALA A 111 6.73 -16.70 -1.26
N PRO A 112 8.07 -16.73 -1.15
CA PRO A 112 8.77 -17.84 -0.49
C PRO A 112 8.40 -18.00 0.99
N LEU A 113 8.12 -16.87 1.68
CA LEU A 113 7.75 -16.86 3.10
C LEU A 113 6.36 -17.45 3.34
N LEU A 114 5.42 -17.24 2.42
CA LEU A 114 4.02 -17.68 2.57
C LEU A 114 3.72 -19.06 1.98
N ILE A 115 4.44 -19.45 0.92
CA ILE A 115 4.25 -20.74 0.26
C ILE A 115 5.12 -21.83 0.91
N GLY A 116 6.12 -21.46 1.73
CA GLY A 116 6.98 -22.40 2.44
C GLY A 116 7.92 -23.21 1.54
N LYS A 117 7.99 -22.88 0.25
CA LYS A 117 8.91 -23.44 -0.75
C LYS A 117 9.42 -22.31 -1.65
N THR A 118 10.67 -22.40 -2.09
CA THR A 118 11.33 -21.40 -2.96
C THR A 118 10.60 -21.31 -4.32
N VAL A 119 9.65 -20.41 -4.45
CA VAL A 119 9.02 -20.06 -5.73
C VAL A 119 9.77 -18.85 -6.29
N ASP A 120 10.49 -19.03 -7.39
CA ASP A 120 11.22 -17.94 -8.04
C ASP A 120 10.25 -17.10 -8.89
N VAL A 121 9.72 -16.03 -8.30
CA VAL A 121 8.70 -15.15 -8.91
C VAL A 121 9.32 -14.14 -9.90
N THR A 122 10.66 -14.13 -10.04
CA THR A 122 11.42 -13.07 -10.72
C THR A 122 11.34 -13.13 -12.25
N LYS A 123 10.89 -14.26 -12.83
CA LYS A 123 10.84 -14.44 -14.29
C LYS A 123 9.47 -14.15 -14.87
N ASN A 124 9.18 -12.87 -15.09
CA ASN A 124 8.11 -12.52 -16.02
C ASN A 124 8.54 -12.95 -17.44
N LYS A 125 7.74 -13.84 -18.04
CA LYS A 125 7.78 -14.24 -19.45
C LYS A 125 8.67 -15.42 -19.89
N SER A 126 9.46 -16.09 -19.04
CA SER A 126 10.09 -17.37 -19.43
C SER A 126 10.47 -18.21 -18.22
N THR A 127 9.74 -19.31 -18.03
CA THR A 127 10.26 -20.52 -17.36
C THR A 127 10.54 -20.37 -15.86
N THR A 128 9.47 -20.38 -15.05
CA THR A 128 9.58 -20.67 -13.61
C THR A 128 9.49 -22.18 -13.42
N THR A 129 10.65 -22.84 -13.33
CA THR A 129 10.77 -24.23 -12.87
C THR A 129 10.61 -24.27 -11.36
N ILE A 130 9.47 -24.77 -10.88
CA ILE A 130 9.34 -25.18 -9.48
C ILE A 130 10.19 -26.42 -9.29
N ASN A 131 11.38 -26.28 -8.72
CA ASN A 131 12.25 -27.40 -8.35
C ASN A 131 11.62 -28.36 -7.31
N SER A 132 10.41 -28.08 -6.82
CA SER A 132 9.67 -28.94 -5.88
C SER A 132 8.73 -29.98 -6.52
N LEU A 133 8.65 -30.03 -7.86
CA LEU A 133 8.01 -31.13 -8.61
C LEU A 133 9.08 -31.92 -9.39
N LYS A 134 10.25 -32.17 -8.77
CA LYS A 134 11.23 -33.09 -9.33
C LYS A 134 10.76 -34.53 -9.08
N ASN A 135 9.66 -34.91 -9.74
CA ASN A 135 9.41 -36.31 -10.04
C ASN A 135 10.42 -36.65 -11.14
N SER A 136 11.41 -37.47 -10.82
CA SER A 136 12.65 -37.68 -11.59
C SER A 136 12.50 -38.25 -13.01
N ASN A 137 11.30 -38.20 -13.61
CA ASN A 137 10.98 -38.82 -14.90
C ASN A 137 10.16 -37.94 -15.87
N SER A 138 9.78 -36.69 -15.55
CA SER A 138 9.01 -35.86 -16.50
C SER A 138 9.92 -34.93 -17.31
N LYS A 139 9.96 -35.14 -18.63
CA LYS A 139 10.65 -34.31 -19.64
C LYS A 139 10.38 -32.81 -19.43
N GLU A 140 11.39 -31.98 -19.65
CA GLU A 140 11.38 -30.50 -19.53
C GLU A 140 10.27 -29.78 -20.33
N CYS A 141 9.54 -30.48 -21.20
CA CYS A 141 8.50 -29.96 -22.08
C CYS A 141 7.17 -29.60 -21.36
N CYS A 142 6.95 -30.05 -20.12
CA CYS A 142 5.66 -29.95 -19.46
C CYS A 142 5.70 -29.30 -18.07
N VAL A 143 6.60 -28.34 -17.85
CA VAL A 143 6.55 -27.52 -16.63
C VAL A 143 5.38 -26.53 -16.78
N PRO A 144 4.33 -26.58 -15.93
CA PRO A 144 3.22 -25.66 -16.05
C PRO A 144 3.71 -24.21 -15.91
N LYS A 145 3.35 -23.37 -16.87
CA LYS A 145 3.67 -21.94 -16.84
C LYS A 145 2.87 -21.28 -15.71
N LEU A 146 3.47 -21.16 -14.52
CA LEU A 146 2.86 -20.41 -13.43
C LEU A 146 3.02 -18.91 -13.69
N THR A 147 1.92 -18.21 -13.98
CA THR A 147 1.88 -16.74 -14.00
C THR A 147 1.73 -16.22 -12.56
N LEU A 148 2.21 -15.00 -12.29
CA LEU A 148 2.00 -14.35 -10.98
C LEU A 148 0.52 -14.34 -10.59
N GLU A 149 -0.36 -14.05 -11.56
CA GLU A 149 -1.81 -14.08 -11.37
C GLU A 149 -2.35 -15.46 -10.96
N SER A 150 -1.76 -16.55 -11.47
CA SER A 150 -2.13 -17.90 -11.04
C SER A 150 -1.73 -18.16 -9.58
N ILE A 151 -0.57 -17.66 -9.14
CA ILE A 151 -0.11 -17.79 -7.75
C ILE A 151 -1.00 -16.94 -6.84
N GLU A 152 -1.27 -15.69 -7.22
CA GLU A 152 -2.09 -14.75 -6.45
C GLU A 152 -3.56 -15.18 -6.37
N ASN A 153 -4.07 -15.89 -7.37
CA ASN A 153 -5.41 -16.49 -7.28
C ASN A 153 -5.45 -17.66 -6.29
N GLN A 154 -4.35 -18.41 -6.14
CA GLN A 154 -4.27 -19.50 -5.17
C GLN A 154 -3.95 -19.01 -3.75
N TYR A 155 -3.18 -17.92 -3.64
CA TYR A 155 -2.78 -17.29 -2.38
C TYR A 155 -3.05 -15.77 -2.45
N PRO A 156 -4.30 -15.33 -2.24
CA PRO A 156 -4.68 -13.92 -2.41
C PRO A 156 -3.97 -12.99 -1.43
N LEU A 157 -3.48 -13.52 -0.30
CA LEU A 157 -2.64 -12.78 0.65
C LEU A 157 -1.36 -12.21 0.00
N ILE A 158 -0.77 -12.91 -0.99
CA ILE A 158 0.45 -12.45 -1.68
C ILE A 158 0.15 -11.17 -2.47
N ALA A 159 -0.99 -11.15 -3.17
CA ALA A 159 -1.47 -9.93 -3.82
C ALA A 159 -1.76 -8.85 -2.77
N GLY A 160 -2.41 -9.20 -1.65
CA GLY A 160 -2.70 -8.26 -0.57
C GLY A 160 -1.47 -7.57 0.02
N ILE A 161 -0.38 -8.30 0.22
CA ILE A 161 0.89 -7.72 0.70
C ILE A 161 1.49 -6.77 -0.33
N SER A 162 1.44 -7.12 -1.63
CA SER A 162 1.94 -6.23 -2.68
C SER A 162 1.14 -4.93 -2.77
N TYR A 163 -0.19 -5.01 -2.73
CA TYR A 163 -1.06 -3.84 -2.67
C TYR A 163 -0.81 -3.03 -1.40
N GLY A 164 -0.75 -3.70 -0.25
CA GLY A 164 -0.50 -3.09 1.04
C GLY A 164 0.82 -2.32 1.07
N PHE A 165 1.88 -2.87 0.46
CA PHE A 165 3.17 -2.19 0.36
C PHE A 165 3.06 -0.86 -0.40
N TYR A 166 2.45 -0.87 -1.60
CA TYR A 166 2.27 0.37 -2.38
C TYR A 166 1.39 1.39 -1.66
N ILE A 167 0.30 0.95 -1.05
CA ILE A 167 -0.60 1.83 -0.27
C ILE A 167 0.13 2.42 0.93
N MET A 168 0.94 1.63 1.64
CA MET A 168 1.75 2.09 2.77
C MET A 168 2.68 3.23 2.34
N PHE A 169 3.42 3.06 1.24
CA PHE A 169 4.27 4.12 0.70
C PHE A 169 3.49 5.36 0.27
N SER A 170 2.33 5.17 -0.37
CA SER A 170 1.43 6.26 -0.75
C SER A 170 0.92 7.06 0.45
N ILE A 171 0.53 6.40 1.54
CA ILE A 171 0.09 7.05 2.78
C ILE A 171 1.25 7.82 3.41
N LEU A 172 2.44 7.23 3.51
CA LEU A 172 3.61 7.93 4.05
C LEU A 172 3.93 9.19 3.24
N PHE A 173 3.96 9.08 1.91
CA PHE A 173 4.21 10.21 1.03
C PHE A 173 3.13 11.29 1.18
N GLY A 174 1.87 10.89 1.15
CA GLY A 174 0.74 11.80 1.23
C GLY A 174 0.60 12.48 2.61
N THR A 175 0.97 11.80 3.70
CA THR A 175 0.92 12.37 5.05
C THR A 175 2.05 13.38 5.27
N VAL A 176 3.26 13.11 4.76
CA VAL A 176 4.38 14.08 4.80
C VAL A 176 4.02 15.37 4.05
N ILE A 177 3.39 15.27 2.88
CA ILE A 177 2.93 16.46 2.12
C ILE A 177 1.72 17.12 2.80
N GLY A 178 0.79 16.32 3.31
CA GLY A 178 -0.47 16.79 3.87
C GLY A 178 -0.35 17.54 5.20
N THR A 179 0.60 17.09 6.03
CA THR A 179 0.83 17.67 7.37
C THR A 179 1.39 19.09 7.30
N SER A 180 2.18 19.44 6.29
CA SER A 180 2.69 20.82 6.12
C SER A 180 1.58 21.82 5.80
N LEU A 181 0.53 21.39 5.10
CA LEU A 181 -0.66 22.21 4.81
C LEU A 181 -1.58 22.33 6.03
N SER A 182 -1.69 21.26 6.82
CA SER A 182 -2.60 21.23 7.97
C SER A 182 -2.01 21.89 9.22
N SER A 183 -0.68 21.94 9.37
CA SER A 183 0.01 22.50 10.54
C SER A 183 0.11 24.03 10.55
N ILE A 184 -0.36 24.71 9.50
CA ILE A 184 -0.40 26.18 9.47
C ILE A 184 -1.56 26.66 10.34
N CYS A 185 -1.23 27.03 11.58
CA CYS A 185 -2.05 27.92 12.39
C CYS A 185 -2.07 29.30 11.68
#